data_AF-A0A8T4ASX6-F1
#
_entry.id   AF-A0A8T4ASX6-F1
#
_cell.length_a   1.000
_cell.length_b   1.000
_cell.length_c   1.000
_cell.angle_alpha   90.00
_cell.angle_beta   90.00
_cell.angle_gamma   90.00
#
_symmetry.space_group_name_H-M   'P 1'
#
loop_
_entity.id
_entity.type
_entity.pdbx_description
1 polymer ?
#
loop_
_entity_poly.entity_id
_entity_poly.type
_entity_poly.pdbx_seq_one_letter_code
_entity_poly.pdbx_strand_id
1 'polypeptide(L)'
;MASVNTAKVILPSWRQGRLLFFTGVMDSYTTRLDYRVAAATLPNDSKVVRTFKANISNEELALCQKTADNGAGLQQFFNVVSHGNLDELTEETSQNLPPCAAGSNALIYTCSYFDFLRKYSVDQTIVKHYEAQDPKARFSIETSLSIYKILSAHLQPERAVALIDADILDTKNIRGASHSSANLLREVAIIRYDAKHPEAAIKAMLHAVKLHNTEDKWRRLADFAMADNSPEQAIEYYFKAEDMAALAPPQALRMAGLLVNAGHVEKAAPFLERIESIFPKQVENLRAQSEKQATT
;
A
#
# COMPACT_ATOMS: atom_id res chain seq x y z
N MET A 1 -17.51 -10.17 -18.22
CA MET A 1 -16.85 -9.20 -19.12
C MET A 1 -15.37 -9.19 -18.78
N ALA A 2 -14.50 -9.57 -19.72
CA ALA A 2 -13.07 -9.49 -19.50
C ALA A 2 -12.69 -8.00 -19.35
N SER A 3 -12.14 -7.62 -18.21
CA SER A 3 -11.65 -6.27 -18.00
C SER A 3 -10.54 -6.00 -19.00
N VAL A 4 -10.75 -5.04 -19.90
CA VAL A 4 -9.66 -4.46 -20.69
C VAL A 4 -8.63 -3.98 -19.68
N ASN A 5 -7.49 -4.66 -19.63
CA ASN A 5 -6.38 -4.34 -18.76
C ASN A 5 -5.73 -3.07 -19.34
N THR A 6 -6.36 -1.91 -19.10
CA THR A 6 -5.78 -0.62 -19.46
C THR A 6 -4.44 -0.55 -18.75
N ALA A 7 -3.36 -0.42 -19.53
CA ALA A 7 -2.01 -0.29 -19.00
C ALA A 7 -2.04 0.78 -17.90
N LYS A 8 -1.77 0.39 -16.66
CA LYS A 8 -1.75 1.32 -15.55
C LYS A 8 -0.63 2.32 -15.82
N VAL A 9 -0.99 3.60 -15.84
CA VAL A 9 0.01 4.66 -16.00
C VAL A 9 0.86 4.70 -14.73
N ILE A 10 2.17 4.60 -14.90
CA ILE A 10 3.16 4.73 -13.83
C ILE A 10 3.80 6.11 -13.95
N LEU A 11 3.63 6.93 -12.92
CA LEU A 11 4.06 8.32 -12.86
C LEU A 11 5.25 8.45 -11.90
N PRO A 12 6.49 8.65 -12.40
CA PRO A 12 7.66 8.81 -11.55
C PRO A 12 7.73 10.22 -10.97
N SER A 13 8.14 10.39 -9.71
CA SER A 13 8.42 11.70 -9.10
C SER A 13 9.46 11.58 -7.98
N TRP A 14 10.28 12.62 -7.82
CA TRP A 14 11.26 12.70 -6.74
C TRP A 14 10.63 13.22 -5.45
N ARG A 15 11.09 12.67 -4.33
CA ARG A 15 10.77 13.16 -3.00
C ARG A 15 11.79 12.67 -1.98
N GLN A 16 12.31 13.54 -1.13
CA GLN A 16 13.21 13.20 -0.02
C GLN A 16 14.36 12.25 -0.45
N GLY A 17 14.95 12.51 -1.63
CA GLY A 17 16.04 11.69 -2.17
C GLY A 17 15.63 10.30 -2.68
N ARG A 18 14.33 10.04 -2.87
CA ARG A 18 13.79 8.80 -3.43
C ARG A 18 13.02 9.07 -4.71
N LEU A 19 13.09 8.13 -5.65
CA LEU A 19 12.20 8.11 -6.80
C LEU A 19 10.97 7.27 -6.46
N LEU A 20 9.81 7.92 -6.47
CA LEU A 20 8.51 7.32 -6.20
C LEU A 20 7.78 7.06 -7.52
N PHE A 21 7.10 5.92 -7.63
CA PHE A 21 6.31 5.55 -8.81
C PHE A 21 4.85 5.46 -8.40
N PHE A 22 4.04 6.43 -8.81
CA PHE A 22 2.61 6.48 -8.52
C PHE A 22 1.81 5.75 -9.59
N THR A 23 0.70 5.15 -9.18
CA THR A 23 -0.29 4.60 -10.10
C THR A 23 -1.71 5.01 -9.70
N GLY A 24 -2.58 5.10 -10.71
CA GLY A 24 -4.00 5.35 -10.51
C GLY A 24 -4.69 4.14 -9.88
N VAL A 25 -5.51 4.39 -8.86
CA VAL A 25 -6.35 3.40 -8.20
C VAL A 25 -7.80 3.88 -8.28
N MET A 26 -8.69 3.05 -8.83
CA MET A 26 -10.13 3.28 -8.70
C MET A 26 -10.58 2.64 -7.40
N ASP A 27 -10.99 3.46 -6.44
CA ASP A 27 -11.62 2.96 -5.22
C ASP A 27 -13.06 2.54 -5.56
N SER A 28 -13.47 1.31 -5.23
CA SER A 28 -14.73 0.72 -5.71
C SER A 28 -16.00 1.49 -5.34
N TYR A 29 -15.88 2.43 -4.40
CA TYR A 29 -16.98 3.24 -3.87
C TYR A 29 -17.01 4.66 -4.45
N THR A 30 -16.02 5.06 -5.26
CA THR A 30 -15.97 6.40 -5.86
C THR A 30 -15.52 6.35 -7.31
N THR A 31 -16.07 7.23 -8.14
CA THR A 31 -15.58 7.45 -9.50
C THR A 31 -14.33 8.32 -9.56
N ARG A 32 -13.80 8.75 -8.41
CA ARG A 32 -12.63 9.60 -8.33
C ARG A 32 -11.37 8.77 -8.51
N LEU A 33 -10.49 9.23 -9.40
CA LEU A 33 -9.16 8.67 -9.58
C LEU A 33 -8.31 9.04 -8.35
N ASP A 34 -7.86 8.02 -7.61
CA ASP A 34 -6.90 8.18 -6.53
C ASP A 34 -5.50 7.80 -7.01
N TYR A 35 -4.45 8.36 -6.41
CA TYR A 35 -3.07 8.04 -6.77
C TYR A 35 -2.32 7.55 -5.55
N ARG A 36 -1.66 6.41 -5.69
CA ARG A 36 -0.90 5.79 -4.58
C ARG A 36 0.48 5.41 -5.09
N VAL A 37 1.48 5.55 -4.22
CA VAL A 37 2.81 5.03 -4.53
C VAL A 37 2.67 3.51 -4.73
N ALA A 38 3.17 2.98 -5.82
CA ALA A 38 3.16 1.55 -6.13
C ALA A 38 4.55 0.94 -5.95
N ALA A 39 5.58 1.68 -6.31
CA ALA A 39 6.97 1.32 -6.10
C ALA A 39 7.79 2.55 -5.70
N ALA A 40 8.94 2.32 -5.08
CA ALA A 40 9.87 3.38 -4.72
C ALA A 40 11.31 2.86 -4.76
N THR A 41 12.27 3.74 -4.99
CA THR A 41 13.67 3.42 -4.68
C THR A 41 13.92 3.45 -3.18
N LEU A 42 14.90 2.68 -2.72
CA LEU A 42 15.44 2.85 -1.38
C LEU A 42 16.22 4.18 -1.30
N PRO A 43 16.35 4.82 -0.12
CA PRO A 43 17.19 6.00 0.04
C PRO A 43 18.59 5.77 -0.49
N ASN A 44 19.08 6.65 -1.37
CA ASN A 44 20.42 6.58 -1.97
C ASN A 44 20.72 5.27 -2.73
N ASP A 45 19.70 4.54 -3.15
CA ASP A 45 19.81 3.31 -3.94
C ASP A 45 19.05 3.51 -5.28
N SER A 46 19.50 2.84 -6.34
CA SER A 46 18.79 2.77 -7.61
C SER A 46 17.80 1.61 -7.66
N LYS A 47 17.85 0.68 -6.69
CA LYS A 47 16.95 -0.47 -6.62
C LYS A 47 15.53 -0.05 -6.30
N VAL A 48 14.61 -0.40 -7.20
CA VAL A 48 13.17 -0.19 -7.03
C VAL A 48 12.55 -1.37 -6.30
N VAL A 49 11.78 -1.06 -5.26
CA VAL A 49 11.00 -2.02 -4.46
C VAL A 49 9.52 -1.72 -4.56
N ARG A 50 8.69 -2.76 -4.50
CA ARG A 50 7.25 -2.60 -4.37
C ARG A 50 6.91 -1.96 -3.04
N THR A 51 5.90 -1.10 -3.05
CA THR A 51 5.21 -0.69 -1.84
C THR A 51 3.93 -1.52 -1.70
N PHE A 52 3.40 -1.61 -0.48
CA PHE A 52 2.14 -2.31 -0.21
C PHE A 52 0.90 -1.42 -0.38
N LYS A 53 1.05 -0.24 -1.01
CA LYS A 53 -0.03 0.77 -1.13
C LYS A 53 -0.86 0.65 -2.39
N ALA A 54 -0.29 0.07 -3.45
CA ALA A 54 -0.99 -0.26 -4.69
C ALA A 54 -0.44 -1.56 -5.29
N ASN A 55 -1.33 -2.35 -5.89
CA ASN A 55 -0.94 -3.60 -6.54
C ASN A 55 -0.38 -3.32 -7.94
N ILE A 56 0.85 -3.80 -8.18
CA ILE A 56 1.52 -3.79 -9.50
C ILE A 56 2.13 -5.16 -9.81
N SER A 57 2.08 -5.55 -11.09
CA SER A 57 2.62 -6.82 -11.60
C SER A 57 4.16 -6.86 -11.57
N ASN A 58 4.75 -8.02 -11.89
CA ASN A 58 6.22 -8.15 -12.01
C ASN A 58 6.75 -7.36 -13.22
N GLU A 59 5.98 -7.34 -14.30
CA GLU A 59 6.29 -6.59 -15.51
C GLU A 59 6.26 -5.08 -15.24
N GLU A 60 5.25 -4.60 -14.50
CA GLU A 60 5.14 -3.19 -14.09
C GLU A 60 6.29 -2.78 -13.16
N LEU A 61 6.68 -3.64 -12.21
CA LEU A 61 7.84 -3.38 -11.35
C LEU A 61 9.15 -3.31 -12.17
N ALA A 62 9.33 -4.20 -13.14
CA ALA A 62 10.48 -4.19 -14.02
C ALA A 62 10.52 -2.93 -14.91
N LEU A 63 9.35 -2.41 -15.31
CA LEU A 63 9.25 -1.13 -16.00
C LEU A 63 9.71 0.02 -15.09
N CYS A 64 9.26 0.06 -13.84
CA CYS A 64 9.75 1.06 -12.87
C CYS A 64 11.28 1.01 -12.72
N GLN A 65 11.86 -0.18 -12.63
CA GLN A 65 13.32 -0.34 -12.55
C GLN A 65 14.01 0.22 -13.80
N LYS A 66 13.54 -0.13 -15.00
CA LYS A 66 14.08 0.42 -16.25
C LYS A 66 13.96 1.94 -16.33
N THR A 67 12.87 2.52 -15.84
CA THR A 67 12.69 3.97 -15.75
C THR A 67 13.69 4.59 -14.78
N ALA A 68 13.94 3.97 -13.62
CA ALA A 68 14.96 4.42 -12.67
C ALA A 68 16.38 4.35 -13.26
N ASP A 69 16.69 3.29 -14.00
CA ASP A 69 17.99 3.10 -14.65
C ASP A 69 18.23 4.13 -15.78
N ASN A 70 17.16 4.62 -16.42
CA ASN A 70 17.21 5.67 -17.43
C ASN A 70 17.20 7.09 -16.81
N GLY A 71 18.14 7.38 -15.92
CA GLY A 71 18.21 8.66 -15.21
C GLY A 71 18.26 9.89 -16.14
N ALA A 72 18.95 9.81 -17.28
CA ALA A 72 19.05 10.92 -18.24
C ALA A 72 17.70 11.22 -18.92
N GLY A 73 16.98 10.20 -19.38
CA GLY A 73 15.65 10.38 -19.99
C GLY A 73 14.62 10.86 -18.96
N LEU A 74 14.71 10.37 -17.72
CA LEU A 74 13.85 10.82 -16.63
C LEU A 74 14.11 12.28 -16.26
N GLN A 75 15.37 12.70 -16.20
CA GLN A 75 15.74 14.09 -15.98
C GLN A 75 15.23 15.00 -17.11
N GLN A 76 15.36 14.55 -18.36
CA GLN A 76 14.82 15.28 -19.51
C GLN A 76 13.30 15.44 -19.40
N PHE A 77 12.57 14.38 -19.02
CA PHE A 77 11.14 14.45 -18.76
C PHE A 77 10.80 15.50 -17.68
N PHE A 78 11.49 15.46 -16.54
CA PHE A 78 11.24 16.43 -15.47
C PHE A 78 11.62 17.86 -15.84
N ASN A 79 12.64 18.06 -16.67
CA ASN A 79 12.97 19.38 -17.22
C ASN A 79 11.84 19.90 -18.13
N VAL A 80 11.25 19.03 -18.96
CA VAL A 80 10.12 19.39 -19.83
C VAL A 80 8.89 19.73 -19.00
N VAL A 81 8.60 18.96 -17.95
CA VAL A 81 7.40 19.13 -17.14
C VAL A 81 7.58 20.21 -16.07
N SER A 82 8.81 20.52 -15.67
CA SER A 82 9.21 21.45 -14.59
C SER A 82 8.72 21.10 -13.16
N HIS A 83 8.14 19.92 -12.96
CA HIS A 83 7.49 19.53 -11.70
C HIS A 83 7.86 18.09 -11.29
N GLY A 84 9.16 17.79 -11.36
CA GLY A 84 9.67 16.45 -11.05
C GLY A 84 9.87 16.17 -9.57
N ASN A 85 10.11 17.22 -8.77
CA ASN A 85 10.34 17.10 -7.34
C ASN A 85 9.10 17.55 -6.56
N LEU A 86 8.49 16.63 -5.82
CA LEU A 86 7.27 16.90 -5.04
C LEU A 86 7.53 17.76 -3.82
N ASP A 87 8.78 17.86 -3.35
CA ASP A 87 9.14 18.75 -2.24
C ASP A 87 9.17 20.23 -2.67
N GLU A 88 9.30 20.49 -3.98
CA GLU A 88 9.30 21.83 -4.57
C GLU A 88 7.91 22.26 -5.08
N LEU A 89 6.91 21.38 -5.02
CA LEU A 89 5.57 21.70 -5.48
C LEU A 89 4.86 22.60 -4.46
N THR A 90 4.77 23.90 -4.77
CA THR A 90 4.05 24.88 -3.96
C THR A 90 2.63 25.13 -4.47
N GLU A 91 1.82 25.84 -3.68
CA GLU A 91 0.47 26.26 -4.09
C GLU A 91 0.52 27.15 -5.35
N GLU A 92 1.42 28.14 -5.38
CA GLU A 92 1.68 29.02 -6.54
C GLU A 92 2.09 28.20 -7.76
N THR A 93 3.00 27.25 -7.58
CA THR A 93 3.44 26.33 -8.64
C THR A 93 2.26 25.51 -9.18
N SER A 94 1.37 25.04 -8.29
CA SER A 94 0.22 24.21 -8.67
C SER A 94 -0.88 24.96 -9.45
N GLN A 95 -1.07 26.25 -9.17
CA GLN A 95 -2.03 27.11 -9.89
C GLN A 95 -1.59 27.36 -11.35
N ASN A 96 -0.30 27.28 -11.63
CA ASN A 96 0.29 27.49 -12.95
C ASN A 96 0.41 26.21 -13.79
N LEU A 97 -0.09 25.06 -13.30
CA LEU A 97 -0.05 23.80 -14.05
C LEU A 97 -0.95 23.87 -15.30
N PRO A 98 -0.47 23.46 -16.51
CA PRO A 98 -1.22 23.53 -17.76
C PRO A 98 -2.55 22.77 -17.70
N PRO A 99 -3.66 23.31 -18.22
CA PRO A 99 -4.93 22.60 -18.25
C PRO A 99 -4.79 21.26 -18.98
N CYS A 100 -5.30 20.19 -18.37
CA CYS A 100 -5.31 18.87 -18.99
C CYS A 100 -6.50 18.78 -19.95
N ALA A 101 -6.22 18.51 -21.24
CA ALA A 101 -7.25 18.16 -22.22
C ALA A 101 -6.84 16.88 -22.92
N ALA A 102 -7.66 15.83 -22.80
CA ALA A 102 -7.35 14.53 -23.36
C ALA A 102 -7.50 14.56 -24.89
N GLY A 103 -6.39 14.37 -25.62
CA GLY A 103 -6.42 14.22 -27.06
C GLY A 103 -5.18 13.51 -27.57
N SER A 104 -5.24 12.19 -27.77
CA SER A 104 -4.14 11.27 -28.16
C SER A 104 -3.33 10.62 -27.02
N ASN A 105 -2.78 9.42 -27.27
CA ASN A 105 -2.12 8.57 -26.28
C ASN A 105 -0.86 9.18 -25.65
N ALA A 106 -0.08 9.99 -26.40
CA ALA A 106 1.08 10.71 -25.83
C ALA A 106 0.63 11.87 -24.92
N LEU A 107 -0.51 12.51 -25.24
CA LEU A 107 -1.12 13.55 -24.41
C LEU A 107 -1.79 12.96 -23.15
N ILE A 108 -2.24 11.71 -23.18
CA ILE A 108 -2.80 11.03 -21.98
C ILE A 108 -1.77 10.92 -20.86
N TYR A 109 -0.50 10.63 -21.16
CA TYR A 109 0.54 10.50 -20.13
C TYR A 109 0.81 11.84 -19.43
N THR A 110 1.01 12.90 -20.20
CA THR A 110 1.23 14.25 -19.69
C THR A 110 0.00 14.79 -18.94
N CYS A 111 -1.21 14.54 -19.45
CA CYS A 111 -2.45 14.91 -18.75
C CYS A 111 -2.59 14.17 -17.42
N SER A 112 -2.36 12.86 -17.40
CA SER A 112 -2.39 12.04 -16.18
C SER A 112 -1.36 12.50 -15.14
N TYR A 113 -0.20 12.98 -15.59
CA TYR A 113 0.83 13.53 -14.72
C TYR A 113 0.40 14.86 -14.08
N PHE A 114 -0.18 15.79 -14.86
CA PHE A 114 -0.68 17.05 -14.30
C PHE A 114 -1.88 16.85 -13.36
N ASP A 115 -2.76 15.90 -13.63
CA ASP A 115 -3.86 15.55 -12.73
C ASP A 115 -3.36 14.98 -11.40
N PHE A 116 -2.36 14.11 -11.47
CA PHE A 116 -1.64 13.64 -10.29
C PHE A 116 -1.07 14.80 -9.48
N LEU A 117 -0.33 15.72 -10.10
CA LEU A 117 0.28 16.86 -9.40
C LEU A 117 -0.75 17.76 -8.73
N ARG A 118 -1.87 18.04 -9.41
CA ARG A 118 -2.97 18.83 -8.84
C ARG A 118 -3.57 18.15 -7.62
N LYS A 119 -3.88 16.86 -7.72
CA LYS A 119 -4.42 16.10 -6.58
C LYS A 119 -3.42 16.10 -5.42
N TYR A 120 -2.14 15.82 -5.70
CA TYR A 120 -1.12 15.83 -4.68
C TYR A 120 -1.01 17.20 -3.97
N SER A 121 -1.08 18.31 -4.72
CA SER A 121 -1.12 19.67 -4.15
C SER A 121 -2.31 19.86 -3.21
N VAL A 122 -3.52 19.50 -3.66
CA VAL A 122 -4.74 19.57 -2.84
C VAL A 122 -4.60 18.74 -1.55
N ASP A 123 -4.14 17.50 -1.68
CA ASP A 123 -3.92 16.60 -0.55
C ASP A 123 -2.89 17.19 0.44
N GLN A 124 -1.79 17.78 -0.05
CA GLN A 124 -0.81 18.46 0.82
C GLN A 124 -1.40 19.69 1.53
N THR A 125 -2.23 20.49 0.86
CA THR A 125 -2.91 21.64 1.48
C THR A 125 -3.85 21.19 2.60
N ILE A 126 -4.64 20.14 2.36
CA ILE A 126 -5.54 19.55 3.37
C ILE A 126 -4.73 19.09 4.59
N VAL A 127 -3.62 18.38 4.37
CA VAL A 127 -2.75 17.91 5.47
C VAL A 127 -2.12 19.09 6.22
N LYS A 128 -1.58 20.10 5.53
CA LYS A 128 -1.00 21.29 6.18
C LYS A 128 -2.02 22.04 7.02
N HIS A 129 -3.25 22.19 6.52
CA HIS A 129 -4.32 22.84 7.26
C HIS A 129 -4.70 22.05 8.52
N TYR A 130 -4.71 20.71 8.45
CA TYR A 130 -4.91 19.86 9.60
C TYR A 130 -3.76 19.98 10.61
N GLU A 131 -2.51 19.97 10.16
CA GLU A 131 -1.30 20.11 11.00
C GLU A 131 -1.23 21.45 11.76
N ALA A 132 -1.72 22.53 11.16
CA ALA A 132 -1.73 23.86 11.74
C ALA A 132 -2.69 24.01 12.93
N GLN A 133 -3.62 23.07 13.11
CA GLN A 133 -4.59 23.10 14.22
C GLN A 133 -3.98 22.51 15.50
N ASP A 134 -4.49 22.96 16.66
CA ASP A 134 -4.10 22.39 17.95
C ASP A 134 -4.47 20.89 18.03
N PRO A 135 -3.56 20.00 18.49
CA PRO A 135 -3.82 18.56 18.54
C PRO A 135 -5.09 18.18 19.31
N LYS A 136 -5.43 18.89 20.39
CA LYS A 136 -6.62 18.60 21.20
C LYS A 136 -7.91 19.02 20.50
N ALA A 137 -7.84 19.97 19.58
CA ALA A 137 -8.99 20.49 18.85
C ALA A 137 -9.20 19.82 17.49
N ARG A 138 -8.13 19.34 16.84
CA ARG A 138 -8.19 18.80 15.47
C ARG A 138 -8.60 17.34 15.37
N PHE A 139 -8.37 16.55 16.42
CA PHE A 139 -8.59 15.12 16.36
C PHE A 139 -10.10 14.79 16.27
N SER A 140 -10.50 14.28 15.11
CA SER A 140 -11.76 13.56 14.90
C SER A 140 -11.45 12.26 14.17
N ILE A 141 -12.21 11.19 14.41
CA ILE A 141 -11.87 9.86 13.87
C ILE A 141 -11.89 9.89 12.34
N GLU A 142 -12.93 10.46 11.73
CA GLU A 142 -13.14 10.51 10.29
C GLU A 142 -12.12 11.41 9.58
N THR A 143 -11.86 12.60 10.14
CA THR A 143 -10.88 13.53 9.55
C THR A 143 -9.48 12.95 9.69
N SER A 144 -9.09 12.47 10.87
CA SER A 144 -7.76 11.90 11.11
C SER A 144 -7.51 10.69 10.22
N LEU A 145 -8.48 9.77 10.09
CA LEU A 145 -8.39 8.63 9.19
C LEU A 145 -8.11 9.08 7.74
N SER A 146 -8.79 10.13 7.27
CA SER A 146 -8.61 10.65 5.91
C SER A 146 -7.20 11.24 5.72
N ILE A 147 -6.73 12.03 6.68
CA ILE A 147 -5.37 12.60 6.69
C ILE A 147 -4.29 11.52 6.71
N TYR A 148 -4.44 10.52 7.57
CA TYR A 148 -3.49 9.43 7.70
C TYR A 148 -3.44 8.58 6.43
N LYS A 149 -4.60 8.33 5.79
CA LYS A 149 -4.65 7.67 4.47
C LYS A 149 -3.90 8.46 3.38
N ILE A 150 -4.04 9.78 3.35
CA ILE A 150 -3.30 10.63 2.39
C ILE A 150 -1.78 10.45 2.59
N LEU A 151 -1.30 10.60 3.83
CA LEU A 151 0.12 10.46 4.14
C LEU A 151 0.66 9.04 3.86
N SER A 152 -0.15 8.03 4.19
CA SER A 152 0.11 6.62 3.92
C SER A 152 0.21 6.34 2.42
N ALA A 153 -0.70 6.90 1.61
CA ALA A 153 -0.73 6.75 0.15
C ALA A 153 0.49 7.40 -0.54
N HIS A 154 1.04 8.47 0.05
CA HIS A 154 2.19 9.22 -0.46
C HIS A 154 3.54 8.79 0.15
N LEU A 155 3.57 7.65 0.86
CA LEU A 155 4.76 7.09 1.51
C LEU A 155 5.45 8.07 2.48
N GLN A 156 4.65 8.68 3.37
CA GLN A 156 5.14 9.58 4.42
C GLN A 156 4.88 9.03 5.83
N PRO A 157 5.35 7.81 6.16
CA PRO A 157 4.97 7.15 7.40
C PRO A 157 5.50 7.88 8.64
N GLU A 158 6.68 8.49 8.61
CA GLU A 158 7.26 9.22 9.75
C GLU A 158 6.46 10.49 10.09
N ARG A 159 6.08 11.27 9.06
CA ARG A 159 5.21 12.44 9.23
C ARG A 159 3.84 12.03 9.77
N ALA A 160 3.30 10.92 9.29
CA ALA A 160 2.03 10.38 9.78
C ALA A 160 2.14 9.90 11.24
N VAL A 161 3.23 9.22 11.62
CA VAL A 161 3.47 8.82 13.02
C VAL A 161 3.54 10.04 13.93
N ALA A 162 4.25 11.10 13.55
CA ALA A 162 4.33 12.32 14.36
C ALA A 162 2.94 12.94 14.60
N LEU A 163 2.06 12.94 13.59
CA LEU A 163 0.67 13.38 13.77
C LEU A 163 -0.13 12.44 14.65
N ILE A 164 -0.03 11.12 14.44
CA ILE A 164 -0.72 10.11 15.25
C ILE A 164 -0.32 10.24 16.73
N ASP A 165 0.96 10.42 17.03
CA ASP A 165 1.45 10.53 18.41
C ASP A 165 0.98 11.85 19.07
N ALA A 166 0.83 12.92 18.28
CA ALA A 166 0.27 14.19 18.77
C ALA A 166 -1.26 14.11 18.99
N ASP A 167 -1.97 13.42 18.10
CA ASP A 167 -3.44 13.36 18.09
C ASP A 167 -3.99 12.28 19.03
N ILE A 168 -3.29 11.15 19.14
CA ILE A 168 -3.71 9.93 19.84
C ILE A 168 -2.64 9.55 20.87
N LEU A 169 -2.75 10.10 22.08
CA LEU A 169 -1.82 9.82 23.18
C LEU A 169 -1.74 8.32 23.55
N ASP A 170 -2.88 7.62 23.56
CA ASP A 170 -2.93 6.16 23.70
C ASP A 170 -4.06 5.60 22.83
N THR A 171 -3.69 4.69 21.92
CA THR A 171 -4.66 4.01 21.04
C THR A 171 -5.69 3.20 21.82
N LYS A 172 -5.42 2.80 23.08
CA LYS A 172 -6.40 2.16 23.98
C LYS A 172 -7.56 3.08 24.36
N ASN A 173 -7.38 4.40 24.26
CA ASN A 173 -8.43 5.37 24.57
C ASN A 173 -9.42 5.56 23.42
N ILE A 174 -9.12 5.05 22.22
CA ILE A 174 -10.08 4.98 21.13
C ILE A 174 -11.09 3.88 21.47
N ARG A 175 -12.29 4.30 21.88
CA ARG A 175 -13.37 3.41 22.34
C ARG A 175 -14.60 3.55 21.44
N GLY A 176 -15.48 2.56 21.53
CA GLY A 176 -16.74 2.51 20.78
C GLY A 176 -16.67 1.50 19.64
N ALA A 177 -17.73 0.72 19.48
CA ALA A 177 -17.87 -0.30 18.44
C ALA A 177 -18.21 0.33 17.07
N SER A 178 -17.55 1.42 16.70
CA SER A 178 -17.76 2.06 15.40
C SER A 178 -16.77 1.54 14.36
N HIS A 179 -17.29 1.29 13.16
CA HIS A 179 -16.49 0.90 12.00
C HIS A 179 -15.35 1.90 11.72
N SER A 180 -15.61 3.21 11.91
CA SER A 180 -14.61 4.28 11.77
C SER A 180 -13.44 4.12 12.73
N SER A 181 -13.68 3.84 14.02
CA SER A 181 -12.63 3.66 15.03
C SER A 181 -11.71 2.50 14.68
N ALA A 182 -12.30 1.37 14.27
CA ALA A 182 -11.55 0.19 13.86
C ALA A 182 -10.74 0.45 12.58
N ASN A 183 -11.28 1.22 11.62
CA ASN A 183 -10.58 1.59 10.40
C ASN A 183 -9.44 2.59 10.63
N LEU A 184 -9.61 3.50 11.58
CA LEU A 184 -8.57 4.40 12.06
C LEU A 184 -7.42 3.59 12.66
N LEU A 185 -7.71 2.69 13.61
CA LEU A 185 -6.68 1.85 14.23
C LEU A 185 -5.99 0.92 13.22
N ARG A 186 -6.74 0.38 12.24
CA ARG A 186 -6.17 -0.38 11.11
C ARG A 186 -5.18 0.49 10.31
N GLU A 187 -5.52 1.74 10.02
CA GLU A 187 -4.61 2.65 9.29
C GLU A 187 -3.39 3.05 10.13
N VAL A 188 -3.59 3.38 11.40
CA VAL A 188 -2.50 3.62 12.37
C VAL A 188 -1.53 2.45 12.42
N ALA A 189 -2.05 1.22 12.44
CA ALA A 189 -1.21 0.02 12.45
C ALA A 189 -0.34 -0.09 11.18
N ILE A 190 -0.92 0.13 10.00
CA ILE A 190 -0.18 0.11 8.73
C ILE A 190 0.93 1.16 8.73
N ILE A 191 0.60 2.39 9.11
CA ILE A 191 1.55 3.51 9.15
C ILE A 191 2.69 3.21 10.12
N ARG A 192 2.39 2.70 11.32
CA ARG A 192 3.42 2.34 12.29
C ARG A 192 4.29 1.20 11.80
N TYR A 193 3.72 0.23 11.08
CA TYR A 193 4.51 -0.86 10.50
C TYR A 193 5.49 -0.34 9.44
N ASP A 194 5.01 0.52 8.53
CA ASP A 194 5.86 1.15 7.51
C ASP A 194 6.94 2.03 8.12
N ALA A 195 6.64 2.72 9.23
CA ALA A 195 7.58 3.51 10.02
C ALA A 195 8.53 2.65 10.88
N LYS A 196 8.56 1.32 10.70
CA LYS A 196 9.42 0.38 11.44
C LYS A 196 9.15 0.34 12.95
N HIS A 197 7.89 0.51 13.34
CA HIS A 197 7.40 0.33 14.71
C HIS A 197 6.46 -0.89 14.82
N PRO A 198 6.96 -2.13 14.62
CA PRO A 198 6.13 -3.34 14.48
C PRO A 198 5.31 -3.67 15.73
N GLU A 199 5.87 -3.52 16.93
CA GLU A 199 5.14 -3.79 18.18
C GLU A 199 3.91 -2.88 18.34
N ALA A 200 4.09 -1.58 18.07
CA ALA A 200 3.03 -0.61 18.13
C ALA A 200 1.97 -0.83 17.03
N ALA A 201 2.41 -1.29 15.84
CA ALA A 201 1.53 -1.68 14.75
C ALA A 201 0.64 -2.87 15.12
N ILE A 202 1.23 -3.95 15.64
CA ILE A 202 0.52 -5.15 16.07
C ILE A 202 -0.47 -4.80 17.18
N LYS A 203 -0.05 -4.02 18.19
CA LYS A 203 -0.94 -3.56 19.27
C LYS A 203 -2.15 -2.78 18.74
N ALA A 204 -1.93 -1.85 17.81
CA ALA A 204 -3.00 -1.08 17.19
C ALA A 204 -3.95 -1.98 16.36
N MET A 205 -3.41 -2.94 15.60
CA MET A 205 -4.23 -3.85 14.80
C MET A 205 -5.04 -4.81 15.65
N LEU A 206 -4.47 -5.38 16.71
CA LEU A 206 -5.21 -6.20 17.67
C LEU A 206 -6.34 -5.39 18.36
N HIS A 207 -6.12 -4.11 18.62
CA HIS A 207 -7.18 -3.24 19.11
C HIS A 207 -8.27 -3.00 18.06
N ALA A 208 -7.89 -2.79 16.79
CA ALA A 208 -8.84 -2.70 15.68
C ALA A 208 -9.71 -3.96 15.54
N VAL A 209 -9.12 -5.15 15.73
CA VAL A 209 -9.84 -6.43 15.73
C VAL A 209 -10.86 -6.50 16.88
N LYS A 210 -10.48 -6.06 18.09
CA LYS A 210 -11.40 -6.01 19.24
C LYS A 210 -12.60 -5.11 19.00
N LEU A 211 -12.42 -3.99 18.30
CA LEU A 211 -13.52 -3.07 17.98
C LEU A 211 -14.40 -3.56 16.83
N HIS A 212 -13.79 -4.18 15.81
CA HIS A 212 -14.53 -4.71 14.66
C HIS A 212 -13.75 -5.87 14.04
N ASN A 213 -14.12 -7.10 14.43
CA ASN A 213 -13.48 -8.31 13.96
C ASN A 213 -13.82 -8.54 12.48
N THR A 214 -12.82 -8.58 11.60
CA THR A 214 -13.00 -8.75 10.14
C THR A 214 -11.82 -9.48 9.54
N GLU A 215 -12.06 -10.23 8.45
CA GLU A 215 -11.04 -10.93 7.67
C GLU A 215 -9.81 -10.03 7.35
N ASP A 216 -10.01 -8.83 6.78
CA ASP A 216 -8.89 -7.95 6.37
C ASP A 216 -7.91 -7.64 7.52
N LYS A 217 -8.38 -7.56 8.77
CA LYS A 217 -7.52 -7.24 9.92
C LYS A 217 -6.67 -8.43 10.33
N TRP A 218 -7.23 -9.64 10.33
CA TRP A 218 -6.46 -10.87 10.55
C TRP A 218 -5.47 -11.12 9.43
N ARG A 219 -5.89 -10.91 8.19
CA ARG A 219 -5.01 -11.00 7.01
C ARG A 219 -3.82 -10.04 7.12
N ARG A 220 -4.03 -8.79 7.59
CA ARG A 220 -2.93 -7.84 7.82
C ARG A 220 -2.02 -8.24 8.98
N LEU A 221 -2.55 -8.80 10.06
CA LEU A 221 -1.74 -9.36 11.14
C LEU A 221 -0.86 -10.51 10.62
N ALA A 222 -1.38 -11.37 9.74
CA ALA A 222 -0.60 -12.41 9.09
C ALA A 222 0.51 -11.82 8.21
N ASP A 223 0.21 -10.77 7.44
CA ASP A 223 1.22 -10.08 6.63
C ASP A 223 2.33 -9.45 7.49
N PHE A 224 2.00 -8.88 8.66
CA PHE A 224 3.01 -8.36 9.62
C PHE A 224 3.86 -9.50 10.20
N ALA A 225 3.24 -10.58 10.66
CA ALA A 225 3.94 -11.75 11.20
C ALA A 225 4.89 -12.39 10.17
N MET A 226 4.48 -12.44 8.90
CA MET A 226 5.34 -12.90 7.80
C MET A 226 6.59 -12.04 7.63
N ALA A 227 6.41 -10.72 7.60
CA ALA A 227 7.52 -9.80 7.40
C ALA A 227 8.46 -9.72 8.63
N ASP A 228 7.95 -10.08 9.81
CA ASP A 228 8.73 -10.22 11.05
C ASP A 228 9.28 -11.65 11.26
N ASN A 229 9.30 -12.49 10.21
CA ASN A 229 9.80 -13.87 10.24
C ASN A 229 9.19 -14.75 11.34
N SER A 230 7.88 -14.61 11.60
CA SER A 230 7.11 -15.39 12.56
C SER A 230 6.05 -16.27 11.85
N PRO A 231 6.48 -17.31 11.11
CA PRO A 231 5.60 -18.06 10.21
C PRO A 231 4.47 -18.81 10.92
N GLU A 232 4.69 -19.32 12.14
CA GLU A 232 3.64 -20.02 12.91
C GLU A 232 2.51 -19.07 13.29
N GLN A 233 2.87 -17.85 13.70
CA GLN A 233 1.89 -16.82 14.04
C GLN A 233 1.17 -16.31 12.78
N ALA A 234 1.88 -16.21 11.64
CA ALA A 234 1.26 -15.90 10.36
C ALA A 234 0.22 -16.95 9.94
N ILE A 235 0.52 -18.23 10.11
CA ILE A 235 -0.41 -19.35 9.87
C ILE A 235 -1.65 -19.20 10.76
N GLU A 236 -1.47 -18.94 12.06
CA GLU A 236 -2.59 -18.74 13.00
C GLU A 236 -3.52 -17.59 12.55
N TYR A 237 -2.94 -16.44 12.17
CA TYR A 237 -3.72 -15.30 11.72
C TYR A 237 -4.38 -15.52 10.36
N TYR A 238 -3.74 -16.23 9.41
CA TYR A 238 -4.39 -16.59 8.15
C TYR A 238 -5.55 -17.54 8.35
N PHE A 239 -5.48 -18.50 9.28
CA PHE A 239 -6.64 -19.33 9.62
C PHE A 239 -7.79 -18.50 10.19
N LYS A 240 -7.51 -17.58 11.12
CA LYS A 240 -8.56 -16.65 11.64
C LYS A 240 -9.18 -15.80 10.53
N ALA A 241 -8.41 -15.42 9.51
CA ALA A 241 -8.93 -14.71 8.34
C ALA A 241 -9.82 -15.62 7.47
N GLU A 242 -9.34 -16.82 7.14
CA GLU A 242 -10.06 -17.83 6.34
C GLU A 242 -11.40 -18.24 6.99
N ASP A 243 -11.43 -18.40 8.31
CA ASP A 243 -12.64 -18.72 9.08
C ASP A 243 -13.74 -17.65 8.92
N MET A 244 -13.37 -16.41 8.59
CA MET A 244 -14.31 -15.31 8.38
C MET A 244 -14.72 -15.16 6.92
N ALA A 245 -13.75 -15.27 6.00
CA ALA A 245 -14.00 -15.30 4.57
C ALA A 245 -12.82 -15.96 3.85
N ALA A 246 -13.11 -16.67 2.75
CA ALA A 246 -12.09 -17.33 1.95
C ALA A 246 -10.98 -16.37 1.51
N LEU A 247 -9.73 -16.73 1.82
CA LEU A 247 -8.55 -15.97 1.41
C LEU A 247 -8.51 -15.85 -0.10
N ALA A 248 -8.32 -14.61 -0.56
CA ALA A 248 -8.10 -14.33 -1.97
C ALA A 248 -6.88 -15.10 -2.52
N PRO A 249 -6.82 -15.38 -3.84
CA PRO A 249 -5.85 -16.34 -4.39
C PRO A 249 -4.38 -16.06 -4.02
N PRO A 250 -3.86 -14.82 -4.06
CA PRO A 250 -2.47 -14.56 -3.66
C PRO A 250 -2.19 -14.90 -2.20
N GLN A 251 -3.15 -14.67 -1.30
CA GLN A 251 -3.02 -14.95 0.13
C GLN A 251 -3.17 -16.45 0.41
N ALA A 252 -4.09 -17.12 -0.29
CA ALA A 252 -4.20 -18.58 -0.24
C ALA A 252 -2.91 -19.27 -0.71
N LEU A 253 -2.24 -18.75 -1.75
CA LEU A 253 -0.92 -19.23 -2.18
C LEU A 253 0.14 -19.06 -1.09
N ARG A 254 0.18 -17.91 -0.42
CA ARG A 254 1.11 -17.67 0.69
C ARG A 254 0.85 -18.62 1.85
N MET A 255 -0.41 -18.80 2.22
CA MET A 255 -0.83 -19.74 3.27
C MET A 255 -0.44 -21.18 2.93
N ALA A 256 -0.67 -21.62 1.70
CA ALA A 256 -0.25 -22.95 1.24
C ALA A 256 1.27 -23.13 1.34
N GLY A 257 2.05 -22.13 0.91
CA GLY A 257 3.51 -22.15 1.02
C GLY A 257 4.00 -22.23 2.48
N LEU A 258 3.38 -21.46 3.38
CA LEU A 258 3.65 -21.53 4.82
C LEU A 258 3.39 -22.91 5.40
N LEU A 259 2.24 -23.50 5.07
CA LEU A 259 1.85 -24.82 5.56
C LEU A 259 2.78 -25.92 5.03
N VAL A 260 3.17 -25.88 3.75
CA VAL A 260 4.15 -26.81 3.17
C VAL A 260 5.51 -26.65 3.87
N ASN A 261 5.98 -25.41 4.07
CA ASN A 261 7.25 -25.18 4.77
C ASN A 261 7.23 -25.68 6.23
N ALA A 262 6.08 -25.60 6.89
CA ALA A 262 5.87 -26.12 8.24
C ALA A 262 5.57 -27.65 8.29
N GLY A 263 5.58 -28.35 7.15
CA GLY A 263 5.28 -29.78 7.05
C GLY A 263 3.80 -30.13 7.22
N HIS A 264 2.90 -29.14 7.23
CA HIS A 264 1.46 -29.33 7.31
C HIS A 264 0.83 -29.53 5.93
N VAL A 265 1.34 -30.50 5.17
CA VAL A 265 0.96 -30.75 3.76
C VAL A 265 -0.53 -31.01 3.60
N GLU A 266 -1.13 -31.81 4.50
CA GLU A 266 -2.58 -32.10 4.45
C GLU A 266 -3.43 -30.83 4.60
N LYS A 267 -3.01 -29.89 5.46
CA LYS A 267 -3.69 -28.61 5.62
C LYS A 267 -3.47 -27.68 4.43
N ALA A 268 -2.37 -27.83 3.69
CA ALA A 268 -2.08 -27.03 2.50
C ALA A 268 -2.92 -27.45 1.29
N ALA A 269 -3.28 -28.73 1.18
CA ALA A 269 -4.00 -29.31 0.04
C ALA A 269 -5.25 -28.51 -0.41
N PRO A 270 -6.22 -28.14 0.46
CA PRO A 270 -7.41 -27.41 0.03
C PRO A 270 -7.09 -26.01 -0.53
N PHE A 271 -6.04 -25.36 -0.02
CA PHE A 271 -5.59 -24.07 -0.55
C PHE A 271 -4.95 -24.22 -1.93
N LEU A 272 -4.12 -25.25 -2.11
CA LEU A 272 -3.46 -25.56 -3.39
C LEU A 272 -4.48 -25.89 -4.49
N GLU A 273 -5.50 -26.70 -4.18
CA GLU A 273 -6.58 -27.03 -5.11
C GLU A 273 -7.34 -25.77 -5.56
N ARG A 274 -7.69 -24.89 -4.62
CA ARG A 274 -8.43 -23.65 -4.90
C ARG A 274 -7.68 -22.69 -5.83
N ILE A 275 -6.36 -22.66 -5.75
CA ILE A 275 -5.53 -21.69 -6.49
C ILE A 275 -4.82 -22.27 -7.72
N GLU A 276 -4.92 -23.59 -7.97
CA GLU A 276 -4.21 -24.28 -9.04
C GLU A 276 -4.54 -23.70 -10.43
N SER A 277 -5.80 -23.38 -10.69
CA SER A 277 -6.23 -22.77 -11.95
C SER A 277 -5.66 -21.36 -12.17
N ILE A 278 -5.24 -20.68 -11.10
CA ILE A 278 -4.75 -19.29 -11.12
C ILE A 278 -3.23 -19.24 -11.11
N PHE A 279 -2.58 -20.12 -10.34
CA PHE A 279 -1.12 -20.18 -10.16
C PHE A 279 -0.56 -21.60 -10.37
N PRO A 280 -0.75 -22.21 -11.56
CA PRO A 280 -0.47 -23.64 -11.78
C PRO A 280 1.01 -23.99 -11.52
N LYS A 281 1.94 -23.16 -11.98
CA LYS A 281 3.39 -23.39 -11.80
C LYS A 281 3.81 -23.30 -10.33
N GLN A 282 3.24 -22.36 -9.58
CA GLN A 282 3.57 -22.19 -8.17
C GLN A 282 3.01 -23.35 -7.34
N VAL A 283 1.81 -23.84 -7.69
CA VAL A 283 1.23 -25.03 -7.05
C VAL A 283 2.05 -26.29 -7.35
N GLU A 284 2.46 -26.50 -8.60
CA GLU A 284 3.34 -27.61 -8.99
C GLU A 284 4.64 -27.62 -8.17
N ASN A 285 5.29 -26.46 -8.04
CA ASN A 285 6.51 -26.33 -7.24
C ASN A 285 6.30 -26.68 -5.76
N LEU A 286 5.18 -26.24 -5.17
CA LEU A 286 4.86 -26.53 -3.77
C LEU A 286 4.54 -28.02 -3.55
N ARG A 287 3.86 -28.67 -4.51
CA ARG A 287 3.62 -30.12 -4.47
C ARG A 287 4.93 -30.90 -4.54
N ALA A 288 5.80 -30.58 -5.49
CA ALA A 288 7.11 -31.22 -5.62
C ALA A 288 7.98 -31.03 -4.35
N GLN A 289 7.86 -29.89 -3.67
CA GLN A 289 8.52 -29.66 -2.39
C GLN A 289 7.96 -30.57 -1.29
N SER A 290 6.64 -30.71 -1.19
CA SER A 290 6.00 -31.57 -0.19
C SER A 290 6.37 -33.05 -0.36
N GLU A 291 6.50 -33.54 -1.60
CA GLU A 291 6.91 -34.92 -1.92
C GLU A 291 8.36 -35.20 -1.50
N LYS A 292 9.25 -34.22 -1.66
CA LYS A 292 10.63 -34.32 -1.16
C LYS A 292 10.67 -34.39 0.36
N GLN A 293 9.86 -33.60 1.06
CA GLN A 293 9.78 -33.65 2.52
C GLN A 293 9.23 -34.98 3.05
N ALA A 294 8.33 -35.63 2.31
CA ALA A 294 7.79 -36.94 2.69
C ALA A 294 8.77 -38.12 2.48
N THR A 295 9.84 -37.91 1.71
CA THR A 295 10.84 -38.94 1.38
C THR A 295 12.16 -38.79 2.15
N THR A 296 12.26 -37.80 3.04
CA THR A 296 13.42 -37.53 3.90
C THR A 296 13.11 -37.84 5.35
#